data_AF-A0A348FXW5-F1
#
_entry.id   AF-A0A348FXW5-F1
#
_cell.length_a   1.000
_cell.length_b   1.000
_cell.length_c   1.000
_cell.angle_alpha   90.00
_cell.angle_beta   90.00
_cell.angle_gamma   90.00
#
_symmetry.space_group_name_H-M   'P 1'
#
loop_
_entity.id
_entity.type
_entity.pdbx_description
1 polymer ?
#
loop_
_entity_poly.entity_id
_entity_poly.type
_entity_poly.pdbx_seq_one_letter_code
_entity_poly.pdbx_strand_id
1 'polypeptide(L)'
;MVGRALLIGRRLHPSNQGFGQWCRENSFGDMARSHRADAMWLAENWDAVWAVVTADYNAVAHPTHVRQAYREATKVAAEGEAKPVPFTKEDADYAMKLHRLAEDKCNANESGVARAKLEKLGEDHGMTCEDQAAWT
;
A
#
# COMPACT_ATOMS: atom_id res chain seq x y z
N MET A 1 25.38 5.15 14.48
CA MET A 1 23.94 5.26 14.82
C MET A 1 23.57 4.19 15.83
N VAL A 2 22.84 4.56 16.89
CA VAL A 2 22.40 3.66 17.98
C VAL A 2 21.71 2.39 17.46
N GLY A 3 20.87 2.52 16.43
CA GLY A 3 20.19 1.39 15.81
C GLY A 3 21.11 0.29 15.29
N ARG A 4 22.24 0.64 14.66
CA ARG A 4 23.21 -0.36 14.16
C ARG A 4 23.89 -1.12 15.30
N ALA A 5 24.22 -0.43 16.39
CA ALA A 5 24.77 -1.08 17.59
C ALA A 5 23.75 -2.04 18.23
N LEU A 6 22.49 -1.62 18.33
CA LEU A 6 21.40 -2.47 18.82
C LEU A 6 21.16 -3.71 17.93
N LEU A 7 21.29 -3.58 16.60
CA LEU A 7 21.19 -4.72 15.67
C LEU A 7 22.31 -5.74 15.88
N ILE A 8 23.54 -5.29 16.15
CA ILE A 8 24.65 -6.18 16.48
C ILE A 8 24.37 -6.90 17.79
N GLY A 9 23.98 -6.17 18.84
CA GLY A 9 23.59 -6.77 20.12
C GLY A 9 22.45 -7.78 19.98
N ARG A 10 21.47 -7.51 19.11
CA ARG A 10 20.34 -8.40 18.84
C ARG A 10 20.75 -9.69 18.14
N ARG A 11 21.76 -9.64 17.25
CA ARG A 11 22.32 -10.83 16.58
C ARG A 11 23.12 -11.70 17.54
N LEU A 12 23.89 -11.09 18.43
CA LEU A 12 24.68 -11.79 19.45
C LEU A 12 23.80 -12.38 20.57
N HIS A 13 22.65 -11.76 20.84
CA HIS A 13 21.72 -12.18 21.88
C HIS A 13 20.29 -12.30 21.32
N PRO A 14 19.93 -13.42 20.66
CA PRO A 14 18.63 -13.57 19.99
C PRO A 14 17.43 -13.58 20.96
N SER A 15 17.66 -14.02 22.21
CA SER A 15 16.61 -14.05 23.23
C SER A 15 16.28 -12.64 23.72
N ASN A 16 15.00 -12.36 23.96
CA ASN A 16 14.57 -11.04 24.44
C ASN A 16 15.17 -10.69 25.82
N GLN A 17 15.33 -11.69 26.69
CA GLN A 17 15.94 -11.51 28.01
C GLN A 17 17.44 -11.22 27.91
N GLY A 18 18.17 -12.00 27.11
CA GLY A 18 19.61 -11.79 26.88
C GLY A 18 19.89 -10.44 26.21
N PHE A 19 19.11 -10.08 25.20
CA PHE A 19 19.19 -8.76 24.58
C PHE A 19 18.88 -7.62 25.55
N GLY A 20 17.85 -7.80 26.39
CA GLY A 20 17.48 -6.82 27.42
C GLY A 20 18.59 -6.59 28.44
N GLN A 21 19.27 -7.67 28.85
CA GLN A 21 20.42 -7.60 29.75
C GLN A 21 21.62 -6.94 29.08
N TRP A 22 21.98 -7.38 27.87
CA TRP A 22 23.05 -6.76 27.07
C TRP A 22 22.84 -5.24 26.90
N CYS A 23 21.59 -4.80 26.68
CA CYS A 23 21.28 -3.37 26.60
C CYS A 23 21.61 -2.62 27.89
N ARG A 24 21.35 -3.21 29.08
CA ARG A 24 21.68 -2.58 30.37
C ARG A 24 23.19 -2.46 30.56
N GLU A 25 23.93 -3.47 30.13
CA GLU A 25 25.39 -3.54 30.24
C GLU A 25 26.11 -2.59 29.27
N ASN A 26 25.48 -2.27 28.13
CA ASN A 26 26.07 -1.46 27.05
C ASN A 26 25.49 -0.03 26.98
N SER A 27 25.07 0.53 28.12
CA SER A 27 24.54 1.91 28.22
C SER A 27 23.27 2.21 27.41
N PHE A 28 22.53 1.17 26.99
CA PHE A 28 21.18 1.31 26.42
C PHE A 28 20.08 1.03 27.45
N GLY A 29 20.44 0.88 28.73
CA GLY A 29 19.54 0.54 29.84
C GLY A 29 18.39 1.53 30.00
N ASP A 30 18.69 2.82 29.83
CA ASP A 30 17.74 3.93 30.01
C ASP A 30 16.81 4.14 28.81
N MET A 31 17.10 3.49 27.66
CA MET A 31 16.22 3.57 26.51
C MET A 31 14.97 2.75 26.74
N ALA A 32 13.79 3.34 26.51
CA ALA A 32 12.54 2.59 26.46
C ALA A 32 12.62 1.48 25.40
N ARG A 33 11.95 0.34 25.65
CA ARG A 33 11.93 -0.81 24.73
C ARG A 33 11.43 -0.41 23.34
N SER A 34 10.44 0.47 23.26
CA SER A 34 9.91 1.05 22.01
C SER A 34 10.98 1.81 21.25
N HIS A 35 11.73 2.70 21.92
CA HIS A 35 12.80 3.48 21.29
C HIS A 35 13.92 2.59 20.74
N ARG A 36 14.25 1.48 21.43
CA ARG A 36 15.23 0.50 20.90
C ARG A 36 14.71 -0.18 19.64
N ALA A 37 13.43 -0.57 19.62
CA ALA A 37 12.79 -1.17 18.46
C ALA A 37 12.73 -0.20 17.27
N ASP A 38 12.35 1.05 17.51
CA ASP A 38 12.30 2.09 16.48
C ASP A 38 13.69 2.43 15.94
N ALA A 39 14.71 2.50 16.80
CA ALA A 39 16.09 2.74 16.39
C ALA A 39 16.64 1.58 15.52
N MET A 40 16.36 0.32 15.88
CA MET A 40 16.72 -0.84 15.06
C MET A 40 16.02 -0.80 13.71
N TRP A 41 14.70 -0.57 13.70
CA TRP A 41 13.93 -0.44 12.47
C TRP A 41 14.47 0.65 11.55
N LEU A 42 14.77 1.83 12.10
CA LEU A 42 15.33 2.95 11.36
C LEU A 42 16.69 2.60 10.74
N ALA A 43 17.53 1.86 11.46
CA ALA A 43 18.83 1.43 10.95
C ALA A 43 18.72 0.38 9.82
N GLU A 44 17.69 -0.47 9.84
CA GLU A 44 17.43 -1.46 8.78
C GLU A 44 16.80 -0.83 7.53
N ASN A 45 16.02 0.25 7.70
CA ASN A 45 15.23 0.87 6.64
C ASN A 45 15.77 2.26 6.25
N TRP A 46 17.03 2.56 6.59
CA TRP A 46 17.61 3.90 6.45
C TRP A 46 17.52 4.43 5.02
N ASP A 47 17.82 3.60 4.02
CA ASP A 47 17.83 4.03 2.61
C ASP A 47 16.40 4.36 2.12
N ALA A 48 15.41 3.56 2.51
CA ALA A 48 14.00 3.78 2.17
C ALA A 48 13.43 5.01 2.89
N VAL A 49 13.82 5.22 4.15
CA VAL A 49 13.45 6.38 4.95
C VAL A 49 14.07 7.66 4.38
N TRP A 50 15.34 7.61 3.98
CA TRP A 50 16.06 8.76 3.44
C TRP A 50 15.36 9.31 2.19
N ALA A 51 14.85 8.44 1.32
CA ALA A 51 14.08 8.82 0.15
C ALA A 51 12.77 9.57 0.48
N VAL A 52 12.20 9.37 1.68
CA VAL A 52 10.95 9.99 2.14
C VAL A 52 11.21 11.26 2.95
N VAL A 53 12.26 11.28 3.77
CA VAL A 53 12.55 12.38 4.73
C VAL A 53 13.20 13.59 4.07
N THR A 54 13.80 13.47 2.87
CA THR A 54 14.41 14.61 2.14
C THR A 54 13.43 15.72 1.73
N ALA A 55 12.12 15.54 1.92
CA ALA A 55 11.11 16.58 1.68
C ALA A 55 11.01 17.63 2.80
N ASP A 56 11.33 17.29 4.07
CA ASP A 56 11.28 18.24 5.20
C ASP A 56 12.19 17.81 6.37
N TYR A 57 13.47 18.15 6.26
CA TYR A 57 14.55 17.68 7.15
C TYR A 57 14.43 18.15 8.61
N ASN A 58 13.70 19.23 8.87
CA ASN A 58 13.66 19.86 10.21
C ASN A 58 12.59 19.29 11.15
N ALA A 59 11.61 18.53 10.64
CA ALA A 59 10.50 18.01 11.45
C ALA A 59 10.77 16.62 12.08
N VAL A 60 11.83 15.91 11.65
CA VAL A 60 11.92 14.45 11.84
C VAL A 60 13.24 14.00 12.51
N ALA A 61 13.62 14.61 13.62
CA ALA A 61 14.82 14.21 14.37
C ALA A 61 14.61 12.99 15.30
N HIS A 62 13.36 12.64 15.62
CA HIS A 62 13.04 11.54 16.55
C HIS A 62 12.65 10.25 15.80
N PRO A 63 13.24 9.07 16.12
CA PRO A 63 12.98 7.81 15.40
C PRO A 63 11.51 7.42 15.29
N THR A 64 10.71 7.72 16.31
CA THR A 64 9.26 7.47 16.29
C THR A 64 8.53 8.31 15.24
N HIS A 65 8.91 9.59 15.08
CA HIS A 65 8.32 10.47 14.05
C HIS A 65 8.72 10.03 12.65
N VAL A 66 9.96 9.55 12.48
CA VAL A 66 10.42 8.98 11.20
C VAL A 66 9.57 7.78 10.80
N ARG A 67 9.31 6.87 11.73
CA ARG A 67 8.50 5.68 11.49
C ARG A 67 7.05 6.02 11.18
N GLN A 68 6.51 7.06 11.82
CA GLN A 68 5.17 7.56 11.52
C GLN A 68 5.10 8.18 10.12
N ALA A 69 6.02 9.08 9.78
CA ALA A 69 6.06 9.71 8.45
C ALA A 69 6.20 8.68 7.33
N TYR A 70 7.01 7.63 7.53
CA TYR A 70 7.13 6.51 6.60
C TYR A 70 5.80 5.75 6.42
N ARG A 71 5.07 5.48 7.50
CA ARG A 71 3.75 4.84 7.44
C ARG A 71 2.73 5.69 6.70
N GLU A 72 2.75 6.99 6.92
CA GLU A 72 1.85 7.93 6.23
C GLU A 72 2.16 8.00 4.73
N ALA A 73 3.44 8.12 4.36
CA ALA A 73 3.87 8.12 2.95
C ALA A 73 3.53 6.80 2.22
N THR A 74 3.77 5.66 2.86
CA THR A 74 3.44 4.34 2.27
C THR A 74 1.93 4.08 2.19
N LYS A 75 1.13 4.63 3.10
CA LYS A 75 -0.33 4.54 3.04
C LYS A 75 -0.89 5.31 1.84
N VAL A 76 -0.38 6.50 1.57
CA VAL A 76 -0.76 7.28 0.37
C VAL A 76 -0.38 6.55 -0.92
N ALA A 77 0.77 5.88 -0.96
CA ALA A 77 1.17 5.05 -2.11
C ALA A 77 0.23 3.85 -2.32
N ALA A 78 -0.25 3.21 -1.24
CA ALA A 78 -1.17 2.07 -1.32
C ALA A 78 -2.61 2.47 -1.69
N GLU A 79 -3.07 3.67 -1.34
CA GLU A 79 -4.40 4.18 -1.70
C GLU A 79 -4.45 4.73 -3.14
N GLY A 80 -3.31 4.97 -3.78
CA GLY A 80 -3.23 5.39 -5.19
C GLY A 80 -3.29 4.25 -6.21
N GLU A 81 -3.09 3.00 -5.78
CA GLU A 81 -3.26 1.81 -6.62
C GLU A 81 -4.64 1.19 -6.35
N ALA A 82 -5.69 1.81 -6.89
CA ALA A 82 -6.94 1.08 -7.10
C ALA A 82 -6.65 -0.04 -8.10
N LYS A 83 -6.36 -1.25 -7.58
CA LYS A 83 -6.27 -2.43 -8.44
C LYS A 83 -7.62 -2.55 -9.17
N PRO A 84 -7.64 -2.59 -10.51
CA PRO A 84 -8.88 -2.81 -11.24
C PRO A 84 -9.51 -4.10 -10.70
N VAL A 85 -10.81 -4.03 -10.40
CA VAL A 85 -11.55 -5.20 -9.91
C VAL A 85 -11.39 -6.28 -10.98
N PRO A 86 -10.95 -7.51 -10.64
CA PRO A 86 -10.79 -8.56 -11.64
C PRO A 86 -12.13 -8.81 -12.33
N PHE A 87 -12.15 -8.74 -13.66
CA PHE A 87 -13.34 -8.98 -14.46
C PHE A 87 -13.81 -10.42 -14.26
N THR A 88 -15.02 -10.58 -13.74
CA THR A 88 -15.58 -11.89 -13.39
C THR A 88 -16.39 -12.48 -14.55
N LYS A 89 -16.78 -13.74 -14.43
CA LYS A 89 -17.63 -14.40 -15.42
C LYS A 89 -19.04 -13.79 -15.41
N GLU A 90 -19.52 -13.38 -14.24
CA GLU A 90 -20.79 -12.71 -14.05
C GLU A 90 -20.82 -11.35 -14.78
N ASP A 91 -19.69 -10.63 -14.80
CA ASP A 91 -19.55 -9.37 -15.53
C ASP A 91 -19.59 -9.59 -17.05
N ALA A 92 -18.96 -10.68 -17.55
CA ALA A 92 -19.05 -11.07 -18.95
C ALA A 92 -20.49 -11.40 -19.38
N ASP A 93 -21.20 -12.18 -18.56
CA ASP A 93 -22.61 -12.52 -18.82
C ASP A 93 -23.52 -11.29 -18.73
N TYR A 94 -23.20 -10.32 -17.86
CA TYR A 94 -23.91 -9.05 -17.75
C TYR A 94 -23.64 -8.14 -18.97
N ALA A 95 -22.39 -8.04 -19.41
CA ALA A 95 -22.00 -7.28 -20.60
C ALA A 95 -22.70 -7.80 -21.87
N MET A 96 -22.72 -9.13 -22.08
CA MET A 96 -23.42 -9.74 -23.21
C MET A 96 -24.93 -9.44 -23.21
N LYS A 97 -25.57 -9.44 -22.03
CA LYS A 97 -26.99 -9.08 -21.89
C LYS A 97 -27.23 -7.61 -22.26
N LEU A 98 -26.34 -6.71 -21.83
CA LEU A 98 -26.44 -5.28 -22.15
C LEU A 98 -26.19 -5.02 -23.64
N HIS A 99 -25.23 -5.70 -24.27
CA HIS A 99 -25.00 -5.62 -25.71
C HIS A 99 -26.25 -6.04 -26.49
N ARG A 100 -26.83 -7.19 -26.11
CA ARG A 100 -28.08 -7.66 -26.71
C ARG A 100 -29.22 -6.66 -26.52
N LEU A 101 -29.36 -6.06 -25.33
CA LEU A 101 -30.39 -5.05 -25.07
C LEU A 101 -30.17 -3.74 -25.85
N ALA A 102 -28.91 -3.40 -26.14
CA ALA A 102 -28.55 -2.22 -26.92
C ALA A 102 -28.80 -2.41 -28.42
N GLU A 103 -28.72 -3.64 -28.93
CA GLU A 103 -28.92 -4.01 -30.34
C GLU A 103 -30.34 -4.48 -30.68
N ASP A 104 -31.03 -5.15 -29.74
CA ASP A 104 -32.42 -5.55 -29.93
C ASP A 104 -33.31 -4.31 -30.11
N LYS A 105 -34.49 -4.50 -30.73
CA LYS A 105 -35.50 -3.45 -30.98
C LYS A 105 -36.21 -2.96 -29.69
N CYS A 106 -35.43 -2.75 -28.62
CA CYS A 106 -35.86 -2.06 -27.42
C CYS A 106 -36.14 -0.59 -27.70
N ASN A 107 -36.91 0.05 -26.82
CA ASN A 107 -37.16 1.48 -26.97
C ASN A 107 -35.84 2.28 -26.86
N ALA A 108 -35.78 3.45 -27.48
CA ALA A 108 -34.55 4.26 -27.55
C ALA A 108 -33.96 4.59 -26.15
N ASN A 109 -34.81 4.65 -25.12
CA ASN A 109 -34.39 4.90 -23.74
C ASN A 109 -33.66 3.70 -23.13
N GLU A 110 -34.15 2.48 -23.36
CA GLU A 110 -33.54 1.23 -22.86
C GLU A 110 -32.19 0.97 -23.54
N SER A 111 -32.08 1.20 -24.85
CA SER A 111 -30.81 1.07 -25.58
C SER A 111 -29.77 2.10 -25.09
N GLY A 112 -30.19 3.34 -24.82
CA GLY A 112 -29.33 4.38 -24.25
C GLY A 112 -28.83 4.03 -22.84
N VAL A 113 -29.70 3.51 -21.98
CA VAL A 113 -29.34 3.07 -20.62
C VAL A 113 -28.42 1.85 -20.66
N ALA A 114 -28.61 0.92 -21.60
CA ALA A 114 -27.75 -0.25 -21.76
C ALA A 114 -26.33 0.14 -22.17
N ARG A 115 -26.17 1.09 -23.10
CA ARG A 115 -24.85 1.61 -23.50
C ARG A 115 -24.13 2.34 -22.37
N ALA A 116 -24.84 3.20 -21.64
CA ALA A 116 -24.24 3.90 -20.48
C ALA A 116 -23.80 2.93 -19.38
N LYS A 117 -24.50 1.80 -19.20
CA LYS A 117 -24.10 0.74 -18.26
C LYS A 117 -22.89 -0.05 -18.74
N LEU A 118 -22.73 -0.27 -20.05
CA LEU A 118 -21.54 -0.90 -20.63
C LEU A 118 -20.30 -0.03 -20.45
N GLU A 119 -20.43 1.27 -20.72
CA GLU A 119 -19.34 2.24 -20.54
C GLU A 119 -18.86 2.28 -19.09
N LYS A 120 -19.80 2.37 -18.14
CA LYS A 120 -19.49 2.34 -16.71
C LYS A 120 -18.83 1.03 -16.26
N LEU A 121 -19.29 -0.11 -16.78
CA LEU A 121 -18.67 -1.41 -16.47
C LEU A 121 -17.22 -1.45 -16.99
N GLY A 122 -16.96 -0.89 -18.16
CA GLY A 122 -15.61 -0.73 -18.69
C GLY A 122 -14.70 0.14 -17.81
N GLU A 123 -15.21 1.28 -17.34
CA GLU A 123 -14.50 2.18 -16.41
C GLU A 123 -14.16 1.48 -15.09
N ASP A 124 -15.11 0.77 -14.48
CA ASP A 124 -14.95 0.08 -13.20
C ASP A 124 -13.86 -1.02 -13.27
N HIS A 125 -13.64 -1.60 -14.45
CA HIS A 125 -12.64 -2.65 -14.70
C HIS A 125 -11.37 -2.14 -15.40
N GLY A 126 -11.26 -0.84 -15.68
CA GLY A 126 -10.11 -0.26 -16.37
C GLY A 126 -9.91 -0.80 -17.80
N MET A 127 -10.99 -1.23 -18.45
CA MET A 127 -10.95 -1.77 -19.82
C MET A 127 -11.02 -0.66 -20.85
N THR A 128 -10.16 -0.75 -21.87
CA THR A 128 -10.17 0.19 -22.99
C THR A 128 -11.33 -0.12 -23.94
N CYS A 129 -11.72 0.83 -24.80
CA CYS A 129 -12.76 0.60 -25.81
C CYS A 129 -12.44 -0.60 -26.74
N GLU A 130 -11.16 -0.95 -26.90
CA GLU A 130 -10.72 -2.11 -27.68
C GLU A 130 -10.98 -3.44 -26.95
N ASP A 131 -10.84 -3.47 -25.62
CA ASP A 131 -11.14 -4.66 -24.80
C ASP A 131 -12.65 -4.95 -24.75
N GLN A 132 -13.47 -3.90 -24.80
CA GLN A 132 -14.93 -4.00 -24.83
C GLN A 132 -15.47 -4.53 -26.16
N ALA A 133 -14.72 -4.36 -27.26
CA ALA A 133 -15.09 -4.90 -28.57
C ALA A 133 -14.99 -6.44 -28.63
N ALA A 134 -14.35 -7.09 -27.66
CA ALA A 134 -14.36 -8.54 -27.53
C ALA A 134 -15.68 -9.10 -26.95
N TRP A 135 -16.62 -8.22 -26.57
CA TRP A 135 -17.93 -8.60 -26.01
C TRP A 135 -19.05 -8.72 -27.05
N THR A 136 -18.80 -8.30 -28.30
CA THR A 136 -19.71 -8.44 -29.45
C THR A 136 -19.47 -9.74 -30.19
#